data_AF-A0A848WRD6-F1
#
_entry.id   AF-A0A848WRD6-F1
#
_cell.length_a   1.000
_cell.length_b   1.000
_cell.length_c   1.000
_cell.angle_alpha   90.00
_cell.angle_beta   90.00
_cell.angle_gamma   90.00
#
_symmetry.space_group_name_H-M   'P 1'
#
loop_
_entity.id
_entity.type
_entity.pdbx_description
1 polymer ?
#
loop_
_entity_poly.entity_id
_entity_poly.type
_entity_poly.pdbx_seq_one_letter_code
_entity_poly.pdbx_strand_id
1 'polypeptide(L)'
;MDSPEQPGHERKRDRLVNETRQLIADWDAVLNPPDRDLYFEFEGEIPPFQTGKLDRFSVTNAWWLAELCRLAYTPDAKEAGRFWNREKPPRRAMLEGKTTFREIHSVHKTGNHASIYLGESEGSRPFTVLCFRGTSKFRQWVMNFTASPRGWEFIDRNRGITGAFVHSGFDIFFKRIWPKLHHKLLALPRPFVFTGHSLGGALANLAAVEERPDLLVTFGAPKAGNAGFSKLLDEIPHHRLINDLDLVPHVPPADPGAGEREFFHSGSRIFLGRQGQIVDSVQPGLDESLDPLHLLREAFRQPVPPACVVDHLMVSYCRKLRAGVGINE
;
A
#
# COMPACT_ATOMS: atom_id res chain seq x y z
N MET A 1 59.17 14.32 12.58
CA MET A 1 57.92 13.68 12.14
C MET A 1 56.82 14.66 12.49
N ASP A 2 56.21 15.25 11.47
CA ASP A 2 54.80 15.68 11.49
C ASP A 2 54.53 16.30 10.12
N SER A 3 53.76 15.57 9.30
CA SER A 3 53.23 16.10 8.04
C SER A 3 52.04 16.99 8.37
N PRO A 4 51.96 18.21 7.82
CA PRO A 4 50.81 19.07 8.05
C PRO A 4 49.59 18.49 7.32
N GLU A 5 48.54 18.15 8.08
CA GLU A 5 47.24 17.77 7.54
C GLU A 5 46.70 18.88 6.62
N GLN A 6 46.36 18.52 5.38
CA GLN A 6 45.97 19.47 4.35
C GLN A 6 44.55 20.02 4.60
N PRO A 7 44.37 21.35 4.75
CA PRO A 7 43.09 21.99 5.13
C PRO A 7 41.97 21.94 4.05
N GLY A 8 42.22 21.26 2.93
CA GLY A 8 41.24 21.00 1.87
C GLY A 8 40.43 19.72 2.05
N HIS A 9 40.91 18.78 2.86
CA HIS A 9 40.26 17.48 3.06
C HIS A 9 39.12 17.55 4.10
N GLU A 10 39.29 18.33 5.17
CA GLU A 10 38.23 18.61 6.15
C GLU A 10 37.07 19.39 5.54
N ARG A 11 37.34 20.47 4.79
CA ARG A 11 36.28 21.28 4.16
C ARG A 11 35.42 20.50 3.16
N LYS A 12 36.01 19.54 2.42
CA LYS A 12 35.24 18.64 1.54
C LYS A 12 34.39 17.64 2.33
N ARG A 13 34.92 17.13 3.44
CA ARG A 13 34.22 16.19 4.32
C ARG A 13 33.04 16.87 5.02
N ASP A 14 33.23 18.07 5.54
CA ASP A 14 32.19 18.86 6.20
C ASP A 14 31.08 19.27 5.23
N ARG A 15 31.45 19.64 4.01
CA ARG A 15 30.49 19.92 2.93
C ARG A 15 29.64 18.68 2.60
N LEU A 16 30.27 17.52 2.43
CA LEU A 16 29.57 16.25 2.14
C LEU A 16 28.65 15.84 3.31
N VAL A 17 29.09 16.04 4.55
CA VAL A 17 28.28 15.75 5.76
C VAL A 17 27.07 16.68 5.83
N ASN A 18 27.25 17.97 5.56
CA ASN A 18 26.15 18.94 5.57
C ASN A 18 25.16 18.71 4.42
N GLU A 19 25.65 18.40 3.21
CA GLU A 19 24.83 18.02 2.07
C GLU A 19 24.04 16.73 2.40
N THR A 20 24.68 15.72 2.98
CA THR A 20 23.99 14.48 3.41
C THR A 20 22.92 14.75 4.47
N ARG A 21 23.19 15.64 5.44
CA ARG A 21 22.20 16.04 6.47
C ARG A 21 21.02 16.78 5.87
N GLN A 22 21.26 17.72 4.96
CA GLN A 22 20.19 18.45 4.28
C GLN A 22 19.32 17.50 3.45
N LEU A 23 19.93 16.57 2.73
CA LEU A 23 19.22 15.52 1.98
C LEU A 23 18.33 14.68 2.89
N ILE A 24 18.85 14.25 4.05
CA ILE A 24 18.06 13.50 5.03
C ILE A 24 16.87 14.33 5.53
N ALA A 25 17.07 15.63 5.80
CA ALA A 25 16.01 16.52 6.27
C ALA A 25 14.92 16.75 5.21
N ASP A 26 15.28 16.93 3.94
CA ASP A 26 14.34 17.14 2.84
C ASP A 26 13.50 15.87 2.59
N TRP A 27 14.12 14.69 2.66
CA TRP A 27 13.40 13.42 2.62
C TRP A 27 12.49 13.22 3.83
N ASP A 28 12.96 13.58 5.03
CA ASP A 28 12.18 13.46 6.25
C ASP A 28 10.93 14.34 6.20
N ALA A 29 11.05 15.61 5.79
CA ALA A 29 9.94 16.55 5.70
C ALA A 29 8.83 16.08 4.75
N VAL A 30 9.19 15.44 3.64
CA VAL A 30 8.24 14.94 2.64
C VAL A 30 7.61 13.60 3.06
N LEU A 31 8.39 12.71 3.66
CA LEU A 31 7.87 11.43 4.20
C LEU A 31 7.04 11.63 5.46
N ASN A 32 7.21 12.78 6.13
CA ASN A 32 6.57 13.13 7.38
C ASN A 32 5.86 14.49 7.30
N PRO A 33 4.83 14.63 6.44
CA PRO A 33 4.12 15.89 6.35
C PRO A 33 3.42 16.22 7.70
N PRO A 34 3.10 17.49 7.96
CA PRO A 34 2.49 17.92 9.23
C PRO A 34 1.19 17.18 9.58
N ASP A 35 0.44 16.76 8.56
CA ASP A 35 -0.83 16.03 8.69
C ASP A 35 -0.65 14.50 8.77
N ARG A 36 0.60 13.98 8.76
CA ARG A 36 0.90 12.53 8.82
C ARG A 36 0.28 11.85 10.05
N ASP A 37 0.01 12.62 11.10
CA ASP A 37 -0.46 12.18 12.39
C ASP A 37 -1.95 12.49 12.64
N LEU A 38 -2.63 13.12 11.68
CA LEU A 38 -4.06 13.44 11.75
C LEU A 38 -4.88 12.23 11.27
N TYR A 39 -4.99 11.21 12.11
CA TYR A 39 -5.75 9.97 11.84
C TYR A 39 -7.25 10.15 12.02
N PHE A 40 -8.01 9.68 11.03
CA PHE A 40 -9.47 9.71 11.04
C PHE A 40 -10.07 11.10 11.26
N GLU A 41 -9.38 12.16 10.81
CA GLU A 41 -9.85 13.53 10.95
C GLU A 41 -10.66 13.95 9.72
N PHE A 42 -11.91 14.32 9.98
CA PHE A 42 -12.88 14.80 9.01
C PHE A 42 -13.54 16.06 9.57
N GLU A 43 -13.76 17.06 8.72
CA GLU A 43 -14.51 18.26 9.11
C GLU A 43 -16.01 17.92 9.04
N GLY A 44 -16.70 17.89 10.18
CA GLY A 44 -18.12 17.56 10.28
C GLY A 44 -18.41 16.13 10.73
N GLU A 45 -19.60 15.63 10.40
CA GLU A 45 -20.01 14.26 10.75
C GLU A 45 -19.29 13.26 9.84
N ILE A 46 -18.58 12.29 10.44
CA ILE A 46 -17.86 11.27 9.68
C ILE A 46 -18.89 10.30 9.09
N PRO A 47 -18.98 10.14 7.75
CA PRO A 47 -19.95 9.24 7.17
C PRO A 47 -19.64 7.76 7.51
N PRO A 48 -20.67 6.94 7.78
CA PRO A 48 -20.47 5.54 8.16
C PRO A 48 -19.92 4.72 6.99
N PHE A 49 -19.25 3.62 7.31
CA PHE A 49 -18.83 2.65 6.32
C PHE A 49 -20.05 1.98 5.66
N GLN A 50 -20.12 2.01 4.34
CA GLN A 50 -21.29 1.60 3.57
C GLN A 50 -21.23 0.10 3.23
N THR A 51 -21.87 -0.75 4.04
CA THR A 51 -21.90 -2.21 3.84
C THR A 51 -22.99 -2.68 2.86
N GLY A 52 -23.98 -1.84 2.55
CA GLY A 52 -25.13 -2.22 1.71
C GLY A 52 -24.88 -2.22 0.19
N LYS A 53 -23.74 -1.67 -0.27
CA LYS A 53 -23.41 -1.50 -1.70
C LYS A 53 -21.92 -1.81 -1.98
N LEU A 54 -21.46 -2.98 -1.56
CA LEU A 54 -20.06 -3.40 -1.71
C LEU A 54 -19.68 -3.81 -3.15
N ASP A 55 -20.66 -3.98 -4.04
CA ASP A 55 -20.49 -4.26 -5.46
C ASP A 55 -20.05 -3.04 -6.29
N ARG A 56 -20.10 -1.84 -5.70
CA ARG A 56 -19.79 -0.57 -6.36
C ARG A 56 -18.72 0.20 -5.61
N PHE A 57 -18.00 1.03 -6.36
CA PHE A 57 -17.00 1.90 -5.78
C PHE A 57 -17.67 2.98 -4.90
N SER A 58 -17.14 3.15 -3.68
CA SER A 58 -17.54 4.19 -2.74
C SER A 58 -16.30 4.95 -2.27
N VAL A 59 -16.29 6.26 -2.47
CA VAL A 59 -15.21 7.15 -2.00
C VAL A 59 -15.10 7.09 -0.48
N THR A 60 -16.24 7.03 0.22
CA THR A 60 -16.31 6.89 1.69
C THR A 60 -15.64 5.60 2.16
N ASN A 61 -15.98 4.46 1.56
CA ASN A 61 -15.35 3.19 1.92
C ASN A 61 -13.86 3.21 1.59
N ALA A 62 -13.48 3.74 0.43
CA ALA A 62 -12.08 3.87 0.04
C ALA A 62 -11.29 4.75 1.02
N TRP A 63 -11.86 5.86 1.50
CA TRP A 63 -11.23 6.71 2.51
C TRP A 63 -11.02 5.95 3.83
N TRP A 64 -12.04 5.26 4.35
CA TRP A 64 -11.91 4.43 5.56
C TRP A 64 -10.83 3.36 5.42
N LEU A 65 -10.79 2.65 4.29
CA LEU A 65 -9.80 1.62 4.02
C LEU A 65 -8.40 2.19 3.82
N ALA A 66 -8.28 3.40 3.26
CA ALA A 66 -7.02 4.13 3.16
C ALA A 66 -6.48 4.52 4.55
N GLU A 67 -7.35 5.01 5.43
CA GLU A 67 -6.98 5.34 6.81
C GLU A 67 -6.51 4.11 7.59
N LEU A 68 -7.18 2.96 7.45
CA LEU A 68 -6.72 1.68 8.03
C LEU A 68 -5.37 1.23 7.44
N CYS A 69 -5.17 1.39 6.12
CA CYS A 69 -3.89 1.12 5.46
C CYS A 69 -2.79 2.04 5.99
N ARG A 70 -3.08 3.33 6.22
CA ARG A 70 -2.15 4.28 6.82
C ARG A 70 -1.81 3.89 8.25
N LEU A 71 -2.82 3.52 9.04
CA LEU A 71 -2.67 3.07 10.43
C LEU A 71 -1.77 1.83 10.52
N ALA A 72 -1.78 0.94 9.52
CA ALA A 72 -0.89 -0.21 9.48
C ALA A 72 0.60 0.17 9.51
N TYR A 73 0.97 1.36 9.01
CA TYR A 73 2.35 1.88 9.07
C TYR A 73 2.72 2.50 10.43
N THR A 74 1.78 2.65 11.35
CA THR A 74 2.08 3.04 12.73
C THR A 74 2.73 1.86 13.48
N PRO A 75 3.92 2.06 14.07
CA PRO A 75 4.59 1.01 14.85
C PRO A 75 3.72 0.50 16.01
N ASP A 76 3.70 -0.81 16.22
CA ASP A 76 3.18 -1.40 17.45
C ASP A 76 4.31 -1.47 18.50
N ALA A 77 3.98 -1.67 19.78
CA ALA A 77 4.93 -1.78 20.89
C ALA A 77 6.05 -2.82 20.65
N LYS A 78 5.83 -3.81 19.78
CA LYS A 78 6.83 -4.81 19.35
C LYS A 78 7.83 -4.30 18.30
N GLU A 79 7.52 -3.20 17.61
CA GLU A 79 8.39 -2.52 16.63
C GLU A 79 9.11 -1.29 17.24
N ALA A 80 8.66 -0.79 18.41
CA ALA A 80 9.19 0.38 19.12
C ALA A 80 10.67 0.30 19.56
N GLY A 81 11.32 -0.86 19.39
CA GLY A 81 12.72 -1.09 19.75
C GLY A 81 13.76 -0.81 18.67
N ARG A 82 13.39 -0.45 17.43
CA ARG A 82 14.34 -0.35 16.30
C ARG A 82 14.07 0.84 15.38
N PHE A 83 14.31 2.05 15.86
CA PHE A 83 14.19 3.33 15.15
C PHE A 83 12.73 3.85 15.07
N TRP A 84 12.57 5.13 15.42
CA TRP A 84 11.36 5.98 15.37
C TRP A 84 10.44 6.00 16.61
N ASN A 85 9.75 7.14 16.72
CA ASN A 85 9.36 7.89 17.92
C ASN A 85 8.54 7.14 18.99
N ARG A 86 8.96 7.23 20.27
CA ARG A 86 8.26 6.66 21.46
C ARG A 86 6.93 7.36 21.80
N GLU A 87 6.54 8.37 21.03
CA GLU A 87 5.44 9.28 21.37
C GLU A 87 4.10 8.94 20.72
N LYS A 88 4.05 8.03 19.74
CA LYS A 88 2.78 7.69 19.09
C LYS A 88 1.95 6.71 19.93
N PRO A 89 0.65 6.95 20.12
CA PRO A 89 -0.23 6.00 20.79
C PRO A 89 -0.31 4.68 20.00
N PRO A 90 -0.58 3.55 20.66
CA PRO A 90 -0.77 2.28 19.98
C PRO A 90 -1.98 2.35 19.04
N ARG A 91 -1.99 1.58 17.94
CA ARG A 91 -3.06 1.60 16.92
C ARG A 91 -4.46 1.49 17.51
N ARG A 92 -4.64 0.68 18.54
CA ARG A 92 -5.93 0.53 19.26
C ARG A 92 -6.43 1.85 19.86
N ALA A 93 -5.54 2.60 20.52
CA ALA A 93 -5.87 3.90 21.09
C ALA A 93 -6.14 4.98 20.03
N MET A 94 -5.64 4.79 18.80
CA MET A 94 -5.93 5.70 17.68
C MET A 94 -7.32 5.45 17.06
N LEU A 95 -7.88 4.26 17.26
CA LEU A 95 -9.22 3.89 16.81
C LEU A 95 -10.29 4.22 17.87
N GLU A 96 -9.94 4.03 19.14
CA GLU A 96 -10.84 4.22 20.29
C GLU A 96 -11.35 5.67 20.37
N GLY A 97 -12.66 5.83 20.48
CA GLY A 97 -13.32 7.14 20.57
C GLY A 97 -13.35 7.94 19.26
N LYS A 98 -12.71 7.48 18.18
CA LYS A 98 -12.69 8.15 16.87
C LYS A 98 -13.39 7.39 15.76
N THR A 99 -13.52 6.07 15.90
CA THR A 99 -14.01 5.20 14.82
C THR A 99 -14.93 4.11 15.36
N THR A 100 -15.68 3.47 14.46
CA THR A 100 -16.45 2.26 14.76
C THR A 100 -15.63 0.97 14.58
N PHE A 101 -14.32 1.09 14.33
CA PHE A 101 -13.43 -0.04 14.09
C PHE A 101 -12.71 -0.48 15.36
N ARG A 102 -12.57 -1.80 15.52
CA ARG A 102 -11.82 -2.43 16.62
C ARG A 102 -10.80 -3.42 16.08
N GLU A 103 -9.52 -3.26 16.43
CA GLU A 103 -8.46 -4.20 16.02
C GLU A 103 -8.53 -5.50 16.83
N ILE A 104 -9.00 -6.58 16.20
CA ILE A 104 -9.21 -7.89 16.83
C ILE A 104 -7.92 -8.71 16.82
N HIS A 105 -7.16 -8.66 15.73
CA HIS A 105 -5.94 -9.44 15.57
C HIS A 105 -4.91 -8.71 14.72
N SER A 106 -3.63 -8.84 15.06
CA SER A 106 -2.54 -8.25 14.29
C SER A 106 -1.33 -9.18 14.30
N VAL A 107 -0.71 -9.35 13.13
CA VAL A 107 0.43 -10.24 12.91
C VAL A 107 1.59 -9.44 12.32
N HIS A 108 2.71 -9.44 13.03
CA HIS A 108 3.96 -8.82 12.57
C HIS A 108 4.99 -9.90 12.23
N LYS A 109 5.58 -9.78 11.04
CA LYS A 109 6.70 -10.58 10.55
C LYS A 109 7.74 -9.67 9.91
N THR A 110 8.97 -10.14 9.75
CA THR A 110 10.05 -9.35 9.15
C THR A 110 9.62 -8.80 7.78
N GLY A 111 9.41 -7.48 7.69
CA GLY A 111 9.00 -6.79 6.46
C GLY A 111 7.53 -6.95 6.06
N ASN A 112 6.68 -7.60 6.87
CA ASN A 112 5.26 -7.83 6.57
C ASN A 112 4.40 -7.64 7.83
N HIS A 113 3.24 -7.00 7.67
CA HIS A 113 2.28 -6.80 8.74
C HIS A 113 0.86 -6.88 8.18
N ALA A 114 -0.06 -7.44 8.96
CA ALA A 114 -1.48 -7.42 8.66
C ALA A 114 -2.29 -7.32 9.94
N SER A 115 -3.41 -6.62 9.86
CA SER A 115 -4.38 -6.45 10.95
C SER A 115 -5.78 -6.84 10.48
N ILE A 116 -6.56 -7.42 11.39
CA ILE A 116 -7.98 -7.69 11.23
C ILE A 116 -8.75 -6.73 12.13
N TYR A 117 -9.67 -5.99 11.53
CA TYR A 117 -10.55 -5.05 12.20
C TYR A 117 -11.99 -5.53 12.13
N LEU A 118 -12.73 -5.40 13.22
CA LEU A 118 -14.19 -5.51 13.23
C LEU A 118 -14.76 -4.10 13.11
N GLY A 119 -15.61 -3.87 12.11
CA GLY A 119 -16.33 -2.61 11.93
C GLY A 119 -17.81 -2.77 12.27
N GLU A 120 -18.39 -1.72 12.82
CA GLU A 120 -19.82 -1.59 13.02
C GLU A 120 -20.33 -0.39 12.23
N SER A 121 -21.41 -0.55 11.49
CA SER A 121 -22.15 0.57 10.90
C SER A 121 -23.50 0.63 11.59
N GLU A 122 -23.96 1.83 11.95
CA GLU A 122 -25.22 2.01 12.66
C GLU A 122 -26.37 1.29 11.93
N GLY A 123 -27.15 0.51 12.68
CA GLY A 123 -28.24 -0.31 12.14
C GLY A 123 -27.84 -1.49 11.23
N SER A 124 -26.54 -1.76 11.06
CA SER A 124 -26.03 -2.84 10.19
C SER A 124 -25.38 -3.98 10.98
N ARG A 125 -25.32 -5.16 10.36
CA ARG A 125 -24.53 -6.28 10.88
C ARG A 125 -23.04 -5.93 10.92
N PRO A 126 -22.28 -6.42 11.91
CA PRO A 126 -20.84 -6.21 11.96
C PRO A 126 -20.15 -6.80 10.73
N PHE A 127 -19.04 -6.20 10.31
CA PHE A 127 -18.25 -6.63 9.17
C PHE A 127 -16.77 -6.70 9.51
N THR A 128 -16.00 -7.43 8.71
CA THR A 128 -14.58 -7.68 8.98
C THR A 128 -13.71 -7.09 7.89
N VAL A 129 -12.74 -6.26 8.28
CA VAL A 129 -11.70 -5.74 7.39
C VAL A 129 -10.38 -6.47 7.65
N LEU A 130 -9.80 -7.06 6.60
CA LEU A 130 -8.42 -7.56 6.63
C LEU A 130 -7.52 -6.58 5.88
N CYS A 131 -6.57 -5.99 6.58
CA CYS A 131 -5.68 -4.97 6.05
C CYS A 131 -4.22 -5.44 6.05
N PHE A 132 -3.56 -5.40 4.90
CA PHE A 132 -2.15 -5.71 4.74
C PHE A 132 -1.31 -4.44 4.58
N ARG A 133 -0.23 -4.33 5.35
CA ARG A 133 0.78 -3.28 5.22
C ARG A 133 1.74 -3.60 4.08
N GLY A 134 2.20 -2.57 3.37
CA GLY A 134 3.39 -2.69 2.55
C GLY A 134 4.69 -2.83 3.36
N THR A 135 5.82 -2.80 2.66
CA THR A 135 7.13 -2.86 3.33
C THR A 135 7.49 -1.51 3.95
N SER A 136 8.08 -1.51 5.16
CA SER A 136 8.68 -0.32 5.76
C SER A 136 10.03 0.05 5.12
N LYS A 137 10.54 -0.79 4.21
CA LYS A 137 11.80 -0.60 3.48
C LYS A 137 11.54 -0.52 1.97
N PHE A 138 10.61 0.35 1.57
CA PHE A 138 10.14 0.45 0.18
C PHE A 138 11.27 0.63 -0.85
N ARG A 139 12.25 1.51 -0.57
CA ARG A 139 13.45 1.67 -1.40
C ARG A 139 14.21 0.35 -1.63
N GLN A 140 14.39 -0.46 -0.59
CA GLN A 140 15.07 -1.76 -0.70
C GLN A 140 14.23 -2.78 -1.48
N TRP A 141 12.91 -2.75 -1.30
CA TRP A 141 12.01 -3.59 -2.08
C TRP A 141 12.10 -3.26 -3.56
N VAL A 142 12.05 -1.98 -3.94
CA VAL A 142 12.24 -1.55 -5.32
C VAL A 142 13.58 -2.06 -5.85
N MET A 143 14.68 -1.87 -5.12
CA MET A 143 16.01 -2.36 -5.51
C MET A 143 16.10 -3.88 -5.70
N ASN A 144 15.39 -4.67 -4.88
CA ASN A 144 15.39 -6.13 -4.96
C ASN A 144 14.52 -6.67 -6.09
N PHE A 145 13.32 -6.11 -6.28
CA PHE A 145 12.38 -6.44 -7.35
C PHE A 145 13.05 -6.32 -8.74
N THR A 146 13.85 -5.28 -8.83
CA THR A 146 14.80 -4.88 -9.86
C THR A 146 15.93 -5.87 -10.17
N ALA A 147 16.48 -6.52 -9.15
CA ALA A 147 17.65 -7.37 -9.27
C ALA A 147 17.29 -8.83 -9.61
N SER A 148 16.03 -9.23 -9.38
CA SER A 148 15.56 -10.57 -9.71
C SER A 148 14.13 -10.57 -10.26
N PRO A 149 13.91 -10.07 -11.50
CA PRO A 149 12.56 -9.96 -12.09
C PRO A 149 11.90 -11.29 -12.49
N ARG A 150 12.55 -12.44 -12.23
CA ARG A 150 12.26 -13.72 -12.91
C ARG A 150 11.77 -14.85 -11.99
N GLY A 151 11.56 -14.58 -10.71
CA GLY A 151 11.00 -15.57 -9.79
C GLY A 151 9.48 -15.69 -9.97
N TRP A 152 9.03 -16.78 -10.58
CA TRP A 152 7.62 -17.14 -10.70
C TRP A 152 7.30 -18.28 -9.76
N GLU A 153 6.28 -18.12 -8.93
CA GLU A 153 5.68 -19.24 -8.20
C GLU A 153 4.39 -19.63 -8.92
N PHE A 154 4.29 -20.91 -9.27
CA PHE A 154 3.07 -21.46 -9.80
C PHE A 154 2.05 -21.55 -8.68
N ILE A 155 0.85 -21.03 -8.91
CA ILE A 155 -0.27 -21.27 -8.04
C ILE A 155 -0.90 -22.59 -8.46
N ASP A 156 -0.40 -23.69 -7.88
CA ASP A 156 -1.03 -25.00 -8.00
C ASP A 156 -2.28 -25.03 -7.12
N ARG A 157 -3.38 -24.52 -7.66
CA ARG A 157 -4.68 -24.56 -6.99
C ARG A 157 -5.69 -25.14 -7.96
N ASN A 158 -6.02 -26.41 -7.75
CA ASN A 158 -7.09 -27.21 -8.37
C ASN A 158 -8.46 -26.48 -8.39
N ARG A 159 -8.60 -25.44 -9.22
CA ARG A 159 -9.85 -24.69 -9.48
C ARG A 159 -10.20 -24.66 -10.98
N GLY A 160 -9.63 -25.58 -11.77
CA GLY A 160 -9.84 -25.64 -13.22
C GLY A 160 -9.09 -24.56 -14.03
N ILE A 161 -8.29 -23.71 -13.39
CA ILE A 161 -7.45 -22.70 -14.06
C ILE A 161 -6.02 -23.21 -14.12
N THR A 162 -5.61 -23.65 -15.31
CA THR A 162 -4.20 -23.95 -15.62
C THR A 162 -3.43 -22.66 -15.88
N GLY A 163 -2.17 -22.59 -15.43
CA GLY A 163 -1.29 -21.47 -15.78
C GLY A 163 -1.48 -20.19 -14.96
N ALA A 164 -1.93 -20.26 -13.71
CA ALA A 164 -1.92 -19.10 -12.79
C ALA A 164 -0.55 -18.97 -12.10
N PHE A 165 0.13 -17.85 -12.30
CA PHE A 165 1.44 -17.57 -11.71
C PHE A 165 1.41 -16.25 -10.93
N VAL A 166 2.15 -16.21 -9.82
CA VAL A 166 2.37 -14.99 -9.04
C VAL A 166 3.85 -14.70 -8.88
N HIS A 167 4.16 -13.43 -8.59
CA HIS A 167 5.52 -13.04 -8.27
C HIS A 167 6.00 -13.74 -6.99
N SER A 168 7.10 -14.49 -7.06
CA SER A 168 7.59 -15.33 -5.97
C SER A 168 7.84 -14.56 -4.67
N GLY A 169 8.34 -13.33 -4.78
CA GLY A 169 8.53 -12.45 -3.63
C GLY A 169 7.24 -12.20 -2.85
N PHE A 170 6.10 -12.01 -3.52
CA PHE A 170 4.82 -11.77 -2.85
C PHE A 170 4.32 -13.05 -2.18
N ASP A 171 4.42 -14.19 -2.85
CA ASP A 171 4.04 -15.49 -2.31
C ASP A 171 4.85 -15.86 -1.05
N ILE A 172 6.17 -15.59 -1.04
CA ILE A 172 7.03 -15.80 0.15
C ILE A 172 6.54 -14.97 1.33
N PHE A 173 6.20 -13.69 1.13
CA PHE A 173 5.67 -12.85 2.21
C PHE A 173 4.28 -13.32 2.65
N PHE A 174 3.44 -13.73 1.71
CA PHE A 174 2.08 -14.21 1.96
C PHE A 174 2.06 -15.50 2.79
N LYS A 175 2.79 -16.53 2.37
CA LYS A 175 2.89 -17.84 3.08
C LYS A 175 3.37 -17.70 4.53
N ARG A 176 4.13 -16.65 4.86
CA ARG A 176 4.61 -16.38 6.24
C ARG A 176 3.55 -15.82 7.18
N ILE A 177 2.53 -15.15 6.64
CA ILE A 177 1.53 -14.41 7.43
C ILE A 177 0.14 -15.05 7.35
N TRP A 178 -0.24 -15.57 6.17
CA TRP A 178 -1.59 -16.06 5.90
C TRP A 178 -2.10 -17.13 6.88
N PRO A 179 -1.32 -18.17 7.23
CA PRO A 179 -1.81 -19.20 8.16
C PRO A 179 -2.17 -18.66 9.56
N LYS A 180 -1.59 -17.52 9.96
CA LYS A 180 -1.86 -16.86 11.24
C LYS A 180 -3.12 -16.00 11.22
N LEU A 181 -3.51 -15.55 10.02
CA LEU A 181 -4.68 -14.70 9.80
C LEU A 181 -5.91 -15.55 9.46
N HIS A 182 -5.76 -16.53 8.57
CA HIS A 182 -6.86 -17.24 7.93
C HIS A 182 -7.82 -17.90 8.92
N HIS A 183 -7.30 -18.67 9.89
CA HIS A 183 -8.15 -19.30 10.90
C HIS A 183 -8.90 -18.26 11.76
N LYS A 184 -8.27 -17.11 12.06
CA LYS A 184 -8.90 -16.04 12.85
C LYS A 184 -9.98 -15.33 12.03
N LEU A 185 -9.72 -15.11 10.75
CA LEU A 185 -10.64 -14.48 9.80
C LEU A 185 -11.94 -15.29 9.65
N LEU A 186 -11.85 -16.61 9.45
CA LEU A 186 -13.03 -17.47 9.23
C LEU A 186 -14.00 -17.53 10.43
N ALA A 187 -13.55 -17.15 11.62
CA ALA A 187 -14.39 -17.08 12.82
C ALA A 187 -15.12 -15.74 12.99
N LEU A 188 -14.95 -14.80 12.07
CA LEU A 188 -15.47 -13.44 12.15
C LEU A 188 -16.62 -13.20 11.17
N PRO A 189 -17.49 -12.20 11.43
CA PRO A 189 -18.68 -11.98 10.61
C PRO A 189 -18.32 -11.41 9.23
N ARG A 190 -19.12 -11.81 8.24
CA ARG A 190 -19.18 -11.18 6.92
C ARG A 190 -20.06 -9.91 6.95
N PRO A 191 -19.85 -8.96 6.02
CA PRO A 191 -18.97 -9.05 4.86
C PRO A 191 -17.47 -8.98 5.20
N PHE A 192 -16.65 -9.64 4.38
CA PHE A 192 -15.20 -9.56 4.38
C PHE A 192 -14.75 -8.49 3.39
N VAL A 193 -14.01 -7.51 3.90
CA VAL A 193 -13.41 -6.45 3.10
C VAL A 193 -11.91 -6.58 3.20
N PHE A 194 -11.24 -6.85 2.08
CA PHE A 194 -9.79 -6.97 2.04
C PHE A 194 -9.21 -5.68 1.51
N THR A 195 -8.11 -5.24 2.11
CA THR A 195 -7.42 -4.03 1.70
C THR A 195 -5.91 -4.12 1.90
N GLY A 196 -5.17 -3.31 1.15
CA GLY A 196 -3.75 -3.17 1.33
C GLY A 196 -3.14 -2.10 0.46
N HIS A 197 -2.01 -1.56 0.93
CA HIS A 197 -1.24 -0.55 0.23
C HIS A 197 0.10 -1.10 -0.28
N SER A 198 0.52 -0.69 -1.48
CA SER A 198 1.83 -1.07 -2.05
C SER A 198 1.96 -2.60 -2.11
N LEU A 199 3.06 -3.16 -1.60
CA LEU A 199 3.23 -4.61 -1.39
C LEU A 199 2.03 -5.25 -0.66
N GLY A 200 1.42 -4.55 0.31
CA GLY A 200 0.24 -5.04 1.03
C GLY A 200 -0.96 -5.25 0.11
N GLY A 201 -1.13 -4.42 -0.92
CA GLY A 201 -2.18 -4.61 -1.92
C GLY A 201 -1.98 -5.89 -2.74
N ALA A 202 -0.73 -6.22 -3.09
CA ALA A 202 -0.42 -7.50 -3.73
C ALA A 202 -0.74 -8.68 -2.80
N LEU A 203 -0.44 -8.58 -1.50
CA LEU A 203 -0.81 -9.62 -0.52
C LEU A 203 -2.33 -9.74 -0.34
N ALA A 204 -3.07 -8.64 -0.42
CA ALA A 204 -4.53 -8.65 -0.39
C ALA A 204 -5.11 -9.38 -1.61
N ASN A 205 -4.52 -9.22 -2.81
CA ASN A 205 -4.89 -10.01 -3.99
C ASN A 205 -4.67 -11.51 -3.76
N LEU A 206 -3.50 -11.91 -3.21
CA LEU A 206 -3.22 -13.32 -2.90
C LEU A 206 -4.20 -13.88 -1.85
N ALA A 207 -4.52 -13.08 -0.82
CA ALA A 207 -5.52 -13.42 0.20
C ALA A 207 -6.89 -13.65 -0.43
N ALA A 208 -7.29 -12.78 -1.37
CA ALA A 208 -8.59 -12.83 -2.01
C ALA A 208 -8.79 -14.07 -2.91
N VAL A 209 -7.69 -14.62 -3.45
CA VAL A 209 -7.74 -15.92 -4.13
C VAL A 209 -7.94 -17.07 -3.14
N GLU A 210 -7.31 -17.01 -1.96
CA GLU A 210 -7.47 -18.06 -0.93
C GLU A 210 -8.87 -18.04 -0.31
N GLU A 211 -9.32 -16.86 0.13
CA GLU A 211 -10.63 -16.63 0.75
C GLU A 211 -11.30 -15.45 0.05
N ARG A 212 -12.41 -15.69 -0.64
CA ARG A 212 -13.07 -14.69 -1.49
C ARG A 212 -13.71 -13.58 -0.64
N PRO A 213 -13.23 -12.32 -0.68
CA PRO A 213 -13.88 -11.24 0.05
C PRO A 213 -15.15 -10.77 -0.67
N ASP A 214 -16.01 -10.05 0.06
CA ASP A 214 -17.16 -9.35 -0.50
C ASP A 214 -16.75 -8.03 -1.18
N LEU A 215 -15.60 -7.46 -0.79
CA LEU A 215 -14.99 -6.28 -1.41
C LEU A 215 -13.46 -6.35 -1.28
N LEU A 216 -12.75 -6.02 -2.35
CA LEU A 216 -11.30 -5.84 -2.37
C LEU A 216 -10.96 -4.42 -2.83
N VAL A 217 -10.28 -3.65 -1.98
CA VAL A 217 -9.80 -2.31 -2.32
C VAL A 217 -8.31 -2.24 -2.12
N THR A 218 -7.54 -1.88 -3.15
CA THR A 218 -6.08 -1.78 -3.04
C THR A 218 -5.59 -0.40 -3.43
N PHE A 219 -4.51 0.06 -2.80
CA PHE A 219 -3.93 1.39 -3.01
C PHE A 219 -2.49 1.24 -3.49
N GLY A 220 -2.15 1.83 -4.64
CA GLY A 220 -0.77 1.81 -5.15
C GLY A 220 -0.21 0.39 -5.35
N ALA A 221 -1.06 -0.61 -5.58
CA ALA A 221 -0.65 -2.01 -5.59
C ALA A 221 0.06 -2.37 -6.92
N PRO A 222 1.22 -3.05 -6.88
CA PRO A 222 1.86 -3.57 -8.08
C PRO A 222 1.06 -4.74 -8.67
N LYS A 223 1.32 -5.09 -9.93
CA LYS A 223 0.74 -6.29 -10.55
C LYS A 223 1.26 -7.53 -9.82
N ALA A 224 0.36 -8.38 -9.33
CA ALA A 224 0.73 -9.48 -8.43
C ALA A 224 1.00 -10.81 -9.16
N GLY A 225 0.40 -11.00 -10.33
CA GLY A 225 0.50 -12.25 -11.09
C GLY A 225 0.13 -12.06 -12.55
N ASN A 226 0.05 -13.19 -13.25
CA ASN A 226 -0.25 -13.23 -14.67
C ASN A 226 -1.76 -13.21 -14.96
N ALA A 227 -2.15 -13.32 -16.24
CA ALA A 227 -3.54 -13.33 -16.65
C ALA A 227 -4.36 -14.47 -16.00
N GLY A 228 -3.76 -15.66 -15.83
CA GLY A 228 -4.41 -16.77 -15.12
C GLY A 228 -4.71 -16.45 -13.66
N PHE A 229 -3.78 -15.74 -12.98
CA PHE A 229 -4.01 -15.24 -11.63
C PHE A 229 -5.08 -14.13 -11.60
N SER A 230 -5.04 -13.18 -12.53
CA SER A 230 -6.03 -12.09 -12.60
C SER A 230 -7.46 -12.63 -12.74
N LYS A 231 -7.66 -13.68 -13.54
CA LYS A 231 -8.96 -14.34 -13.74
C LYS A 231 -9.55 -14.91 -12.44
N LEU A 232 -8.71 -15.34 -11.49
CA LEU A 232 -9.19 -15.82 -10.19
C LEU A 232 -9.85 -14.72 -9.35
N LEU A 233 -9.67 -13.45 -9.73
CA LEU A 233 -10.19 -12.28 -9.03
C LEU A 233 -11.37 -11.61 -9.73
N ASP A 234 -11.76 -12.06 -10.94
CA ASP A 234 -12.76 -11.39 -11.78
C ASP A 234 -14.15 -11.33 -11.14
N GLU A 235 -14.50 -12.31 -10.31
CA GLU A 235 -15.81 -12.34 -9.64
C GLU A 235 -15.84 -11.57 -8.30
N ILE A 236 -14.75 -10.93 -7.92
CA ILE A 236 -14.68 -10.11 -6.69
C ILE A 236 -14.90 -8.65 -7.08
N PRO A 237 -15.79 -7.91 -6.38
CA PRO A 237 -15.81 -6.46 -6.44
C PRO A 237 -14.43 -5.91 -6.04
N HIS A 238 -13.62 -5.55 -7.04
CA HIS A 238 -12.23 -5.21 -6.87
C HIS A 238 -11.96 -3.82 -7.43
N HIS A 239 -11.62 -2.87 -6.55
CA HIS A 239 -11.26 -1.50 -6.92
C HIS A 239 -9.79 -1.22 -6.59
N ARG A 240 -9.02 -0.84 -7.62
CA ARG A 240 -7.61 -0.51 -7.50
C ARG A 240 -7.41 0.98 -7.64
N LEU A 241 -7.04 1.64 -6.55
CA LEU A 241 -6.75 3.06 -6.54
C LEU A 241 -5.30 3.32 -6.97
N ILE A 242 -5.16 4.24 -7.91
CA ILE A 242 -3.87 4.75 -8.39
C ILE A 242 -3.89 6.26 -8.17
N ASN A 243 -2.86 6.77 -7.49
CA ASN A 243 -2.75 8.19 -7.20
C ASN A 243 -1.79 8.87 -8.18
N ASP A 244 -2.32 9.67 -9.10
CA ASP A 244 -1.58 10.61 -9.95
C ASP A 244 -0.26 10.04 -10.52
N LEU A 245 0.91 10.44 -9.99
CA LEU A 245 2.22 10.01 -10.48
C LEU A 245 2.77 8.75 -9.79
N ASP A 246 1.97 8.03 -9.01
CA ASP A 246 2.37 6.77 -8.37
C ASP A 246 2.76 5.72 -9.43
N LEU A 247 4.04 5.37 -9.46
CA LEU A 247 4.61 4.42 -10.42
C LEU A 247 4.49 2.96 -9.99
N VAL A 248 4.14 2.67 -8.72
CA VAL A 248 4.11 1.28 -8.21
C VAL A 248 3.05 0.42 -8.90
N PRO A 249 1.85 0.93 -9.20
CA PRO A 249 0.89 0.20 -10.03
C PRO A 249 1.42 -0.17 -11.41
N HIS A 250 2.48 0.46 -11.89
CA HIS A 250 3.02 0.19 -13.23
C HIS A 250 4.10 -0.90 -13.22
N VAL A 251 4.45 -1.47 -12.04
CA VAL A 251 5.42 -2.57 -11.93
C VAL A 251 4.76 -3.93 -11.64
N PRO A 252 5.30 -5.05 -12.16
CA PRO A 252 6.31 -5.12 -13.22
C PRO A 252 5.87 -4.44 -14.52
N PRO A 253 6.81 -3.90 -15.31
CA PRO A 253 6.50 -3.37 -16.63
C PRO A 253 5.90 -4.45 -17.54
N ALA A 254 5.19 -4.04 -18.58
CA ALA A 254 4.78 -4.98 -19.62
C ALA A 254 6.02 -5.59 -20.27
N ASP A 255 6.01 -6.89 -20.48
CA ASP A 255 7.09 -7.63 -21.14
C ASP A 255 6.45 -8.57 -22.15
N PRO A 256 6.30 -8.13 -23.42
CA PRO A 256 5.73 -8.96 -24.47
C PRO A 256 6.49 -10.27 -24.70
N GLY A 257 7.76 -10.35 -24.27
CA GLY A 257 8.56 -11.57 -24.32
C GLY A 257 8.26 -12.58 -23.22
N ALA A 258 7.47 -12.20 -22.20
CA ALA A 258 7.14 -13.06 -21.06
C ALA A 258 6.03 -14.11 -21.37
N GLY A 259 5.30 -13.95 -22.48
CA GLY A 259 4.25 -14.88 -22.91
C GLY A 259 3.17 -15.07 -21.84
N GLU A 260 2.85 -16.33 -21.49
CA GLU A 260 1.86 -16.65 -20.45
C GLU A 260 2.22 -16.12 -19.05
N ARG A 261 3.47 -15.70 -18.86
CA ARG A 261 3.97 -15.09 -17.63
C ARG A 261 3.97 -13.57 -17.71
N GLU A 262 3.28 -12.93 -18.65
CA GLU A 262 3.13 -11.49 -18.57
C GLU A 262 2.27 -11.10 -17.35
N PHE A 263 2.68 -10.05 -16.62
CA PHE A 263 1.97 -9.56 -15.44
C PHE A 263 0.77 -8.70 -15.83
N PHE A 264 -0.38 -8.98 -15.21
CA PHE A 264 -1.62 -8.23 -15.44
C PHE A 264 -2.23 -7.73 -14.14
N HIS A 265 -2.99 -6.65 -14.27
CA HIS A 265 -3.89 -6.20 -13.22
C HIS A 265 -5.23 -6.91 -13.31
N SER A 266 -5.87 -7.12 -12.16
CA SER A 266 -7.28 -7.52 -12.04
C SER A 266 -8.12 -6.36 -11.50
N GLY A 267 -9.45 -6.39 -11.65
CA GLY A 267 -10.33 -5.39 -11.05
C GLY A 267 -10.28 -4.00 -11.69
N SER A 268 -11.25 -3.17 -11.32
CA SER A 268 -11.47 -1.84 -11.89
C SER A 268 -10.47 -0.83 -11.38
N ARG A 269 -9.86 -0.07 -12.29
CA ARG A 269 -8.97 1.04 -11.97
C ARG A 269 -9.78 2.25 -11.54
N ILE A 270 -9.41 2.86 -10.41
CA ILE A 270 -9.90 4.15 -9.94
C ILE A 270 -8.69 5.10 -9.88
N PHE A 271 -8.65 6.10 -10.76
CA PHE A 271 -7.52 7.01 -10.84
C PHE A 271 -7.83 8.31 -10.09
N LEU A 272 -7.01 8.65 -9.09
CA LEU A 272 -7.10 9.90 -8.34
C LEU A 272 -6.20 10.93 -9.03
N GLY A 273 -6.81 11.96 -9.60
CA GLY A 273 -6.11 13.09 -10.19
C GLY A 273 -5.39 13.95 -9.16
N ARG A 274 -4.71 14.99 -9.64
CA ARG A 274 -3.87 15.86 -8.81
C ARG A 274 -4.60 16.51 -7.63
N GLN A 275 -5.88 16.87 -7.81
CA GLN A 275 -6.73 17.49 -6.78
C GLN A 275 -7.64 16.47 -6.05
N GLY A 276 -7.48 15.16 -6.31
CA GLY A 276 -8.31 14.11 -5.71
C GLY A 276 -9.61 13.80 -6.45
N GLN A 277 -9.86 14.45 -7.58
CA GLN A 277 -10.93 14.09 -8.50
C GLN A 277 -10.71 12.67 -9.05
N ILE A 278 -11.79 11.90 -9.19
CA ILE A 278 -11.75 10.61 -9.88
C ILE A 278 -11.85 10.89 -11.37
N VAL A 279 -10.89 10.39 -12.13
CA VAL A 279 -10.84 10.57 -13.59
C VAL A 279 -10.81 9.21 -14.28
N ASP A 280 -11.48 9.12 -15.43
CA ASP A 280 -11.56 7.88 -16.22
C ASP A 280 -10.26 7.58 -16.99
N SER A 281 -9.49 8.63 -17.31
CA SER A 281 -8.24 8.55 -18.08
C SER A 281 -7.02 8.96 -17.25
N VAL A 282 -5.89 8.28 -17.49
CA VAL A 282 -4.56 8.71 -17.01
C VAL A 282 -4.29 10.11 -17.57
N GLN A 283 -3.82 11.04 -16.73
CA GLN A 283 -3.44 12.36 -17.24
C GLN A 283 -2.23 12.23 -18.18
N PRO A 284 -2.20 12.95 -19.32
CA PRO A 284 -1.04 12.98 -20.19
C PRO A 284 0.17 13.50 -19.40
N GLY A 285 1.23 12.71 -19.28
CA GLY A 285 2.44 13.15 -18.56
C GLY A 285 3.40 12.04 -18.13
N LEU A 286 2.92 10.81 -17.99
CA LEU A 286 3.79 9.64 -17.93
C LEU A 286 4.08 9.19 -19.37
N ASP A 287 5.30 9.42 -19.83
CA ASP A 287 5.78 8.83 -21.07
C ASP A 287 5.75 7.30 -20.93
N GLU A 288 4.76 6.67 -21.57
CA GLU A 288 4.55 5.21 -21.53
C GLU A 288 5.72 4.43 -22.15
N SER A 289 6.65 5.11 -22.85
CA SER A 289 7.88 4.49 -23.35
C SER A 289 8.95 4.29 -22.27
N LEU A 290 8.83 4.97 -21.13
CA LEU A 290 9.81 4.89 -20.04
C LEU A 290 9.49 3.75 -19.08
N ASP A 291 10.48 2.88 -18.84
CA ASP A 291 10.38 1.77 -17.88
C ASP A 291 10.07 2.31 -16.46
N PRO A 292 8.87 2.06 -15.90
CA PRO A 292 8.49 2.52 -14.57
C PRO A 292 9.44 2.04 -13.48
N LEU A 293 10.07 0.89 -13.68
CA LEU A 293 11.03 0.32 -12.75
C LEU A 293 12.35 1.10 -12.77
N HIS A 294 12.78 1.54 -13.96
CA HIS A 294 13.91 2.46 -14.11
C HIS A 294 13.59 3.82 -13.48
N LEU A 295 12.42 4.40 -13.75
CA LEU A 295 12.00 5.66 -13.15
C LEU A 295 11.93 5.61 -11.63
N LEU A 296 11.40 4.52 -11.06
CA LEU A 296 11.40 4.31 -9.61
C LEU A 296 12.82 4.22 -9.05
N ARG A 297 13.76 3.53 -9.73
CA ARG A 297 15.17 3.49 -9.31
C ARG A 297 15.80 4.88 -9.30
N GLU A 298 15.62 5.64 -10.38
CA GLU A 298 16.14 7.00 -10.49
C GLU A 298 15.51 7.92 -9.45
N ALA A 299 14.22 7.78 -9.18
CA ALA A 299 13.52 8.51 -8.14
C ALA A 299 14.18 8.34 -6.75
N PHE A 300 14.62 7.13 -6.41
CA PHE A 300 15.37 6.89 -5.18
C PHE A 300 16.81 7.40 -5.20
N ARG A 301 17.36 7.78 -6.36
CA ARG A 301 18.69 8.41 -6.44
C ARG A 301 18.61 9.93 -6.31
N GLN A 302 17.42 10.52 -6.42
CA GLN A 302 17.23 11.96 -6.33
C GLN A 302 17.46 12.51 -4.91
N PRO A 303 17.96 13.75 -4.81
CA PRO A 303 18.22 14.40 -3.54
C PRO A 303 16.94 14.73 -2.75
N VAL A 304 15.84 14.99 -3.46
CA VAL A 304 14.51 15.25 -2.89
C VAL A 304 13.55 14.18 -3.43
N PRO A 305 12.59 13.67 -2.63
CA PRO A 305 11.64 12.67 -3.12
C PRO A 305 10.83 13.26 -4.28
N PRO A 306 10.86 12.63 -5.46
CA PRO A 306 10.06 13.10 -6.58
C PRO A 306 8.58 12.80 -6.32
N ALA A 307 7.71 13.50 -7.07
CA ALA A 307 6.26 13.41 -6.92
C ALA A 307 5.73 11.97 -6.95
N CYS A 308 6.31 11.07 -7.77
CA CYS A 308 5.91 9.67 -7.82
C CYS A 308 6.09 8.91 -6.49
N VAL A 309 7.10 9.27 -5.69
CA VAL A 309 7.31 8.68 -4.36
C VAL A 309 6.30 9.27 -3.37
N VAL A 310 6.03 10.57 -3.47
CA VAL A 310 5.05 11.26 -2.61
C VAL A 310 3.64 10.77 -2.86
N ASP A 311 3.25 10.61 -4.12
CA ASP A 311 1.93 10.11 -4.51
C ASP A 311 1.73 8.65 -4.12
N HIS A 312 2.80 7.88 -3.97
CA HIS A 312 2.74 6.53 -3.43
C HIS A 312 2.55 6.48 -1.90
N LEU A 313 2.60 7.60 -1.16
CA LEU A 313 2.40 7.56 0.30
C LEU A 313 0.91 7.51 0.65
N MET A 314 0.55 6.71 1.67
CA MET A 314 -0.85 6.61 2.11
C MET A 314 -1.44 7.94 2.56
N VAL A 315 -0.64 8.86 3.10
CA VAL A 315 -1.12 10.21 3.46
C VAL A 315 -1.67 10.96 2.24
N SER A 316 -1.05 10.79 1.06
CA SER A 316 -1.51 11.39 -0.20
C SER A 316 -2.86 10.82 -0.65
N TYR A 317 -3.00 9.48 -0.59
CA TYR A 317 -4.28 8.80 -0.85
C TYR A 317 -5.37 9.26 0.12
N CYS A 318 -5.08 9.27 1.43
CA CYS A 318 -6.04 9.67 2.47
C CYS A 318 -6.50 11.11 2.27
N ARG A 319 -5.58 12.04 2.00
CA ARG A 319 -5.89 13.46 1.77
C ARG A 319 -6.82 13.67 0.57
N LYS A 320 -6.51 13.02 -0.56
CA LYS A 320 -7.32 13.13 -1.80
C LYS A 320 -8.70 12.52 -1.64
N LEU A 321 -8.80 11.34 -1.01
CA LEU A 321 -10.07 10.69 -0.75
C LEU A 321 -10.92 11.47 0.25
N ARG A 322 -10.33 12.02 1.31
CA ARG A 322 -11.03 12.87 2.28
C ARG A 322 -11.70 14.07 1.60
N ALA A 323 -10.99 14.75 0.70
CA ALA A 323 -11.56 15.85 -0.07
C ALA A 323 -12.77 15.40 -0.92
N GLY A 324 -12.70 14.19 -1.51
CA GLY A 324 -13.81 13.63 -2.28
C GLY A 324 -15.02 13.18 -1.46
N VAL A 325 -14.85 12.88 -0.16
CA VAL A 325 -15.97 12.55 0.73
C VAL A 325 -16.83 13.79 1.00
N GLY A 326 -16.22 14.97 1.17
CA GLY A 326 -16.93 16.23 1.46
C GLY A 326 -17.60 16.91 0.27
N ILE A 327 -17.55 16.34 -0.95
CA ILE A 327 -18.13 16.93 -2.18
C ILE A 327 -19.47 16.25 -2.54
N ASN A 328 -19.89 15.20 -1.83
CA ASN A 328 -21.14 14.48 -2.10
C ASN A 328 -22.27 14.87 -1.11
N GLU A 329 -22.51 16.18 -0.91
CA GLU A 329 -23.77 16.71 -0.39
C GLU A 329 -24.65 17.25 -1.52
#